data_AF-A0A915ZQE1-F1
#
_entry.id   AF-A0A915ZQE1-F1
#
_cell.length_a   1.000
_cell.length_b   1.000
_cell.length_c   1.000
_cell.angle_alpha   90.00
_cell.angle_beta   90.00
_cell.angle_gamma   90.00
#
_symmetry.space_group_name_H-M   'P 1'
#
loop_
_entity.id
_entity.type
_entity.pdbx_description
1 polymer ?
#
loop_
_entity_poly.entity_id
_entity_poly.type
_entity_poly.pdbx_seq_one_letter_code
_entity_poly.pdbx_strand_id
1 'polypeptide(L)'
;MRISCCLFVPLKAGVNIILFLVFAFGLLKVTSYVRFLISYESSKNSINFVYNVYPIIVVYGLIVIVAAFGLYVTTCANTPNMLSIYSKVFYGIIGFFILYSIMEIVEAITLSIVCTELSYLCGQNHLEIIIPVNIVLIILSLYFATVISTYVRKRKDEYINRPIYAF
;
A
#
# COMPACT_ATOMS: atom_id res chain seq x y z
N MET A 1 -9.36 -25.62 4.02
CA MET A 1 -10.11 -25.16 2.84
C MET A 1 -9.10 -24.83 1.73
N ARG A 2 -8.92 -25.74 0.76
CA ARG A 2 -8.04 -25.54 -0.41
C ARG A 2 -8.82 -24.70 -1.43
N ILE A 3 -8.46 -23.44 -1.60
CA ILE A 3 -8.97 -22.63 -2.71
C ILE A 3 -8.14 -23.01 -3.94
N SER A 4 -8.62 -23.98 -4.70
CA SER A 4 -8.22 -24.19 -6.09
C SER A 4 -8.88 -23.10 -6.93
N CYS A 5 -8.24 -21.93 -7.06
CA CYS A 5 -8.68 -20.90 -8.00
C CYS A 5 -7.51 -20.48 -8.92
N CYS A 6 -7.52 -21.08 -10.10
CA CYS A 6 -7.27 -20.53 -11.44
C CYS A 6 -6.67 -19.12 -11.60
N LEU A 7 -5.43 -18.90 -11.14
CA LEU A 7 -4.54 -17.97 -11.84
C LEU A 7 -3.25 -18.72 -12.14
N PHE A 8 -2.95 -18.91 -13.42
CA PHE A 8 -1.79 -19.64 -13.96
C PHE A 8 -0.46 -18.89 -13.72
N VAL A 9 -0.41 -18.02 -12.72
CA VAL A 9 0.78 -17.27 -12.35
C VAL A 9 1.37 -17.96 -11.13
N PRO A 10 2.62 -18.48 -11.20
CA PRO A 10 3.25 -19.05 -10.04
C PRO A 10 3.28 -18.00 -8.92
N LEU A 11 2.85 -18.38 -7.70
CA LEU A 11 2.67 -17.47 -6.55
C LEU A 11 3.89 -16.54 -6.33
N LYS A 12 5.11 -17.05 -6.58
CA LYS A 12 6.35 -16.27 -6.54
C LYS A 12 6.38 -15.14 -7.57
N ALA A 13 6.01 -15.41 -8.83
CA ALA A 13 5.97 -14.40 -9.88
C ALA A 13 4.87 -13.38 -9.60
N GLY A 14 3.69 -13.81 -9.12
CA GLY A 14 2.60 -12.92 -8.75
C GLY A 14 3.00 -11.90 -7.69
N VAL A 15 3.64 -12.37 -6.60
CA VAL A 15 4.16 -11.49 -5.55
C VAL A 15 5.20 -10.51 -6.10
N ASN A 16 6.14 -10.97 -6.93
CA ASN A 16 7.16 -10.08 -7.51
C ASN A 16 6.57 -9.02 -8.44
N ILE A 17 5.58 -9.39 -9.26
CA ILE A 17 4.88 -8.45 -10.16
C ILE A 17 4.16 -7.38 -9.33
N ILE A 18 3.43 -7.80 -8.29
CA ILE A 18 2.72 -6.85 -7.40
C ILE A 18 3.71 -5.91 -6.73
N LEU A 19 4.80 -6.42 -6.16
CA LEU A 19 5.81 -5.59 -5.49
C LEU A 19 6.48 -4.63 -6.45
N PHE A 20 6.76 -5.06 -7.68
CA PHE A 20 7.32 -4.21 -8.72
C PHE A 20 6.35 -3.09 -9.14
N LEU A 21 5.06 -3.41 -9.31
CA LEU A 21 4.03 -2.42 -9.62
C LEU A 21 3.89 -1.37 -8.50
N VAL A 22 3.87 -1.81 -7.24
CA VAL A 22 3.81 -0.92 -6.08
C VAL A 22 5.06 -0.03 -6.00
N PHE A 23 6.24 -0.61 -6.25
CA PHE A 23 7.50 0.13 -6.29
C PHE A 23 7.50 1.20 -7.39
N ALA A 24 7.13 0.84 -8.62
CA ALA A 24 7.06 1.77 -9.74
C ALA A 24 6.02 2.88 -9.50
N PHE A 25 4.84 2.53 -9.00
CA PHE A 25 3.80 3.49 -8.64
C PHE A 25 4.27 4.48 -7.56
N GLY A 26 4.90 3.97 -6.49
CA GLY A 26 5.46 4.79 -5.43
C GLY A 26 6.51 5.77 -5.96
N LEU A 27 7.43 5.31 -6.82
CA LEU A 27 8.44 6.17 -7.44
C LEU A 27 7.83 7.26 -8.33
N LEU A 28 6.83 6.92 -9.14
CA LEU A 28 6.12 7.90 -9.98
C LEU A 28 5.45 8.98 -9.13
N LYS A 29 4.85 8.60 -8.00
CA LYS A 29 4.23 9.55 -7.07
C LYS A 29 5.28 10.44 -6.40
N VAL A 30 6.33 9.86 -5.81
CA VAL A 30 7.41 10.63 -5.17
C VAL A 30 8.03 11.62 -6.15
N THR A 31 8.37 11.18 -7.37
CA THR A 31 8.98 12.06 -8.38
C THR A 31 8.04 13.19 -8.82
N SER A 32 6.74 12.92 -8.97
CA SER A 32 5.75 13.95 -9.29
C SER A 32 5.64 15.00 -8.18
N TYR A 33 5.50 14.57 -6.92
CA TYR A 33 5.40 15.49 -5.78
C TYR A 33 6.68 16.27 -5.53
N VAL A 34 7.85 15.66 -5.71
CA VAL A 34 9.13 16.36 -5.61
C VAL A 34 9.28 17.41 -6.71
N ARG A 35 8.90 17.12 -7.96
CA ARG A 35 8.89 18.13 -9.04
C ARG A 35 7.93 19.28 -8.73
N PHE A 36 6.74 18.95 -8.23
CA PHE A 36 5.76 19.93 -7.80
C PHE A 36 6.30 20.83 -6.68
N LEU A 37 7.01 20.24 -5.70
CA LEU A 37 7.67 20.97 -4.61
C LEU A 37 8.73 21.95 -5.15
N ILE A 38 9.64 21.48 -6.01
CA ILE A 38 10.71 22.32 -6.59
C ILE A 38 10.13 23.48 -7.40
N SER A 39 9.11 23.22 -8.22
CA SER A 39 8.47 24.25 -9.03
C SER A 39 7.73 25.29 -8.16
N TYR A 40 7.20 24.88 -7.01
CA TYR A 40 6.40 25.74 -6.15
C TYR A 40 7.24 26.56 -5.18
N GLU A 41 8.33 25.99 -4.65
CA GLU A 41 9.32 26.69 -3.80
C GLU A 41 9.89 27.92 -4.50
N SER A 42 10.02 27.85 -5.84
CA SER A 42 10.40 29.00 -6.66
C SER A 42 9.33 30.12 -6.75
N SER A 43 8.09 29.91 -6.26
CA SER A 43 6.95 30.80 -6.53
C SER A 43 6.36 31.58 -5.33
N LYS A 44 6.52 31.12 -4.06
CA LYS A 44 6.34 31.89 -2.80
C LYS A 44 6.25 30.98 -1.57
N ASN A 45 6.73 31.48 -0.42
CA ASN A 45 6.55 30.92 0.93
C ASN A 45 5.06 30.85 1.32
N SER A 46 4.45 29.66 1.32
CA SER A 46 3.22 29.42 2.07
C SER A 46 3.41 28.24 3.02
N ILE A 47 3.29 28.52 4.32
CA ILE A 47 3.55 27.58 5.42
C ILE A 47 2.54 26.41 5.37
N ASN A 48 1.31 26.66 4.87
CA ASN A 48 0.30 25.63 4.65
C ASN A 48 0.67 24.58 3.58
N PHE A 49 1.59 24.89 2.66
CA PHE A 49 2.01 23.95 1.62
C PHE A 49 3.00 22.90 2.13
N VAL A 50 3.93 23.30 3.00
CA VAL A 50 4.89 22.40 3.65
C VAL A 50 4.16 21.36 4.49
N TYR A 51 3.10 21.77 5.20
CA TYR A 51 2.30 20.88 6.04
C TYR A 51 1.50 19.83 5.25
N ASN A 52 1.05 20.14 4.03
CA ASN A 52 0.24 19.20 3.26
C ASN A 52 1.04 18.31 2.30
N VAL A 53 2.14 18.80 1.70
CA VAL A 53 2.87 18.05 0.65
C VAL A 53 3.97 17.16 1.22
N TYR A 54 4.67 17.63 2.25
CA TYR A 54 5.78 16.88 2.88
C TYR A 54 5.35 15.52 3.44
N PRO A 55 4.26 15.38 4.24
CA PRO A 55 3.85 14.07 4.75
C PRO A 55 3.47 13.10 3.63
N ILE A 56 2.92 13.59 2.52
CA ILE A 56 2.57 12.78 1.35
C ILE A 56 3.83 12.18 0.72
N ILE A 57 4.89 12.99 0.54
CA ILE A 57 6.19 12.52 0.02
C ILE A 57 6.79 11.45 0.94
N VAL A 58 6.73 11.68 2.27
CA VAL A 58 7.25 10.72 3.27
C VAL A 58 6.51 9.39 3.17
N VAL A 59 5.18 9.40 3.10
CA VAL A 59 4.36 8.19 2.99
C VAL A 59 4.69 7.41 1.72
N TYR A 60 4.73 8.07 0.55
CA TYR A 60 5.09 7.38 -0.69
C TYR A 60 6.56 6.91 -0.70
N GLY A 61 7.47 7.64 -0.06
CA GLY A 61 8.86 7.21 0.14
C GLY A 61 8.95 5.92 0.96
N LEU A 62 8.19 5.82 2.06
CA LEU A 62 8.11 4.60 2.86
C LEU A 62 7.54 3.42 2.06
N ILE A 63 6.52 3.66 1.22
CA ILE A 63 5.97 2.63 0.33
C ILE A 63 7.04 2.10 -0.63
N VAL A 64 7.87 2.98 -1.22
CA VAL A 64 8.97 2.60 -2.11
C VAL A 64 10.01 1.76 -1.37
N ILE A 65 10.43 2.17 -0.18
CA ILE A 65 11.41 1.45 0.64
C ILE A 65 10.91 0.04 0.97
N VAL A 66 9.64 -0.06 1.39
CA VAL A 66 9.02 -1.34 1.77
C VAL A 66 8.87 -2.24 0.56
N ALA A 67 8.46 -1.72 -0.58
CA ALA A 67 8.35 -2.49 -1.83
C ALA A 67 9.72 -2.99 -2.33
N ALA A 68 10.76 -2.14 -2.24
CA ALA A 68 12.14 -2.52 -2.58
C ALA A 68 12.66 -3.63 -1.65
N PHE A 69 12.44 -3.49 -0.34
CA PHE A 69 12.79 -4.53 0.63
C PHE A 69 12.03 -5.83 0.37
N GLY A 70 10.73 -5.74 0.05
CA GLY A 70 9.91 -6.87 -0.37
C GLY A 70 10.49 -7.59 -1.58
N LEU A 71 10.82 -6.84 -2.64
CA LEU A 71 11.45 -7.40 -3.84
C LEU A 71 12.76 -8.12 -3.50
N TYR A 72 13.65 -7.46 -2.76
CA TYR A 72 14.91 -8.05 -2.33
C TYR A 72 14.72 -9.38 -1.57
N VAL A 73 13.76 -9.40 -0.65
CA VAL A 73 13.46 -10.58 0.18
C VAL A 73 12.88 -11.71 -0.68
N THR A 74 12.06 -11.41 -1.69
CA THR A 74 11.41 -12.43 -2.53
C THR A 74 12.29 -12.92 -3.69
N THR A 75 13.21 -12.10 -4.20
CA THR A 75 14.12 -12.45 -5.30
C THR A 75 15.46 -12.99 -4.83
N CYS A 76 16.13 -12.27 -3.92
CA CYS A 76 17.54 -12.51 -3.60
C CYS A 76 17.72 -13.34 -2.33
N ALA A 77 17.17 -12.87 -1.20
CA ALA A 77 17.37 -13.56 0.08
C ALA A 77 16.58 -14.89 0.12
N ASN A 78 15.28 -14.83 -0.19
CA ASN A 78 14.37 -15.98 -0.30
C ASN A 78 14.45 -16.99 0.89
N THR A 79 14.81 -16.51 2.08
CA THR A 79 14.83 -17.28 3.32
C THR A 79 13.55 -17.03 4.12
N PRO A 80 13.04 -18.04 4.86
CA PRO A 80 11.81 -17.90 5.64
C PRO A 80 11.93 -16.84 6.75
N ASN A 81 13.13 -16.64 7.32
CA ASN A 81 13.36 -15.63 8.35
C ASN A 81 13.20 -14.20 7.80
N MET A 82 13.81 -13.90 6.65
CA MET A 82 13.67 -12.59 6.02
C MET A 82 12.25 -12.33 5.53
N LEU A 83 11.58 -13.36 4.97
CA LEU A 83 10.16 -13.27 4.60
C LEU A 83 9.26 -13.00 5.81
N SER A 84 9.55 -13.60 6.96
CA SER A 84 8.80 -13.38 8.19
C SER A 84 8.93 -11.94 8.66
N ILE A 85 10.14 -11.38 8.67
CA ILE A 85 10.38 -9.97 9.01
C ILE A 85 9.62 -9.05 8.05
N TYR A 86 9.74 -9.27 6.74
CA TYR A 86 9.02 -8.51 5.73
C TYR A 86 7.50 -8.56 5.96
N SER A 87 6.95 -9.74 6.22
CA SER A 87 5.50 -9.90 6.44
C SER A 87 5.00 -9.09 7.63
N LYS A 88 5.74 -9.05 8.74
CA LYS A 88 5.37 -8.27 9.93
C LYS A 88 5.35 -6.77 9.64
N VAL A 89 6.38 -6.27 8.95
CA VAL A 89 6.44 -4.85 8.54
C VAL A 89 5.28 -4.52 7.59
N PHE A 90 5.04 -5.38 6.61
CA PHE A 90 3.97 -5.21 5.62
C PHE A 90 2.58 -5.20 6.27
N TYR A 91 2.30 -6.10 7.21
CA TYR A 91 1.03 -6.10 7.95
C TYR A 91 0.83 -4.84 8.79
N GLY A 92 1.89 -4.33 9.42
CA GLY A 92 1.82 -3.07 10.17
C GLY A 92 1.39 -1.91 9.28
N ILE A 93 1.96 -1.83 8.08
CA ILE A 93 1.64 -0.78 7.10
C ILE A 93 0.21 -0.92 6.57
N ILE A 94 -0.21 -2.15 6.23
CA ILE A 94 -1.59 -2.38 5.80
C ILE A 94 -2.59 -2.02 6.89
N GLY A 95 -2.31 -2.40 8.15
CA GLY A 95 -3.15 -2.03 9.28
C GLY A 95 -3.31 -0.52 9.41
N PHE A 96 -2.19 0.22 9.32
CA PHE A 96 -2.23 1.69 9.31
C PHE A 96 -3.03 2.25 8.13
N PHE A 97 -2.83 1.72 6.93
CA PHE A 97 -3.51 2.18 5.72
C PHE A 97 -5.03 1.94 5.77
N ILE A 98 -5.47 0.80 6.31
CA ILE A 98 -6.90 0.51 6.52
C ILE A 98 -7.49 1.49 7.53
N LEU A 99 -6.82 1.73 8.65
CA LEU A 99 -7.30 2.69 9.66
C LEU A 99 -7.43 4.10 9.08
N TYR A 100 -6.43 4.54 8.32
CA TYR A 100 -6.46 5.83 7.63
C TYR A 100 -7.63 5.92 6.64
N SER A 101 -7.84 4.88 5.82
CA SER A 101 -8.94 4.83 4.85
C SER A 101 -10.32 4.88 5.55
N ILE A 102 -10.44 4.23 6.71
CA ILE A 102 -11.67 4.30 7.53
C ILE A 102 -11.88 5.73 8.06
N MET A 103 -10.83 6.40 8.53
CA MET A 103 -10.93 7.79 8.98
C MET A 103 -11.40 8.72 7.85
N GLU A 104 -10.86 8.58 6.64
CA GLU A 104 -11.33 9.37 5.48
C GLU A 104 -12.80 9.10 5.13
N ILE A 105 -13.24 7.84 5.21
CA ILE A 105 -14.65 7.50 5.00
C ILE A 105 -15.55 8.17 6.05
N VAL A 106 -15.16 8.13 7.33
CA VAL A 106 -15.91 8.75 8.43
C VAL A 106 -15.99 10.27 8.26
N GLU A 107 -14.87 10.90 7.88
CA GLU A 107 -14.82 12.33 7.58
C GLU A 107 -15.74 12.69 6.41
N ALA A 108 -15.68 11.92 5.33
CA ALA A 108 -16.54 12.12 4.16
C ALA A 108 -18.04 11.97 4.50
N ILE A 109 -18.41 10.98 5.31
CA ILE A 109 -19.80 10.78 5.76
C ILE A 109 -20.25 11.96 6.64
N THR A 110 -19.41 12.39 7.58
CA THR A 110 -19.73 13.49 8.50
C THR A 110 -19.90 14.80 7.72
N LEU A 111 -19.02 15.06 6.75
CA LEU A 111 -19.13 16.22 5.87
C LEU A 111 -20.41 16.13 5.02
N SER A 112 -20.76 14.95 4.51
CA SER A 112 -22.00 14.76 3.75
C SER A 112 -23.25 15.07 4.58
N ILE A 113 -23.29 14.67 5.86
CA ILE A 113 -24.43 14.95 6.76
C ILE A 113 -24.54 16.46 7.02
N VAL A 114 -23.41 17.12 7.34
CA VAL A 114 -23.38 18.57 7.55
C VAL A 114 -23.81 19.31 6.28
N CYS A 115 -23.39 18.84 5.11
CA CYS A 115 -23.73 19.44 3.83
C CYS A 115 -25.18 19.20 3.41
N THR A 116 -25.82 18.11 3.85
CA THR A 116 -27.28 17.94 3.68
C THR A 116 -28.08 18.96 4.50
N GLU A 117 -27.56 19.40 5.65
CA GLU A 117 -28.19 20.45 6.46
C GLU A 117 -27.85 21.87 5.97
N LEU A 118 -26.71 22.07 5.28
CA LEU A 118 -26.20 23.40 4.89
C LEU A 118 -25.73 23.44 3.42
N SER A 119 -26.69 23.28 2.50
CA SER A 119 -26.50 22.99 1.06
C SER A 119 -25.68 24.02 0.25
N TYR A 120 -25.55 25.26 0.70
CA TYR A 120 -24.86 26.33 -0.07
C TYR A 120 -23.33 26.33 0.11
N LEU A 121 -22.78 25.56 1.05
CA LEU A 121 -21.35 25.54 1.39
C LEU A 121 -20.56 24.39 0.75
N CYS A 122 -21.22 23.45 0.07
CA CYS A 122 -20.61 22.17 -0.27
C CYS A 122 -20.49 21.93 -1.78
N GLY A 123 -19.26 21.81 -2.27
CA GLY A 123 -18.96 21.31 -3.62
C GLY A 123 -19.24 19.80 -3.71
N GLN A 124 -20.44 19.44 -4.14
CA GLN A 124 -21.03 18.09 -4.09
C GLN A 124 -20.21 16.97 -4.75
N ASN A 125 -19.36 17.25 -5.74
CA ASN A 125 -18.81 16.21 -6.62
C ASN A 125 -17.63 15.41 -6.02
N HIS A 126 -16.96 15.91 -4.97
CA HIS A 126 -15.77 15.24 -4.44
C HIS A 126 -16.07 14.11 -3.45
N LEU A 127 -17.19 14.18 -2.71
CA LEU A 127 -17.50 13.22 -1.63
C LEU A 127 -18.00 11.87 -2.13
N GLU A 128 -18.78 11.85 -3.21
CA GLU A 128 -19.34 10.62 -3.78
C GLU A 128 -18.28 9.67 -4.33
N ILE A 129 -17.10 10.20 -4.70
CA ILE A 129 -15.99 9.41 -5.24
C ILE A 129 -15.06 8.90 -4.14
N ILE A 130 -14.90 9.64 -3.04
CA ILE A 130 -13.96 9.30 -1.95
C ILE A 130 -14.32 7.97 -1.27
N ILE A 131 -15.60 7.74 -0.98
CA ILE A 131 -16.07 6.53 -0.30
C ILE A 131 -15.80 5.26 -1.13
N PRO A 132 -16.29 5.14 -2.38
CA PRO A 132 -16.05 3.93 -3.18
C PRO A 132 -14.56 3.71 -3.46
N VAL A 133 -13.77 4.77 -3.66
CA VAL A 133 -12.32 4.66 -3.85
C VAL A 133 -11.65 4.06 -2.60
N ASN A 134 -11.95 4.57 -1.41
CA ASN A 134 -11.37 4.06 -0.17
C ASN A 134 -11.79 2.62 0.13
N ILE A 135 -13.04 2.23 -0.19
CA ILE A 135 -13.48 0.83 -0.08
C ILE A 135 -12.65 -0.09 -1.00
N VAL A 136 -12.47 0.30 -2.26
CA VAL A 136 -11.66 -0.46 -3.22
C VAL A 136 -10.21 -0.57 -2.74
N LEU A 137 -9.65 0.50 -2.18
CA LEU A 137 -8.29 0.52 -1.62
C LEU A 137 -8.14 -0.45 -0.43
N ILE A 138 -9.13 -0.49 0.47
CA ILE A 138 -9.15 -1.45 1.58
C ILE A 138 -9.19 -2.89 1.04
N ILE A 139 -10.09 -3.20 0.11
CA ILE A 139 -10.21 -4.55 -0.47
C ILE A 139 -8.89 -4.96 -1.15
N LEU A 140 -8.28 -4.07 -1.92
CA LEU A 140 -7.02 -4.33 -2.60
C LEU A 140 -5.88 -4.57 -1.60
N SER A 141 -5.84 -3.80 -0.51
CA SER A 141 -4.85 -3.98 0.55
C SER A 141 -4.98 -5.35 1.23
N LEU A 142 -6.20 -5.78 1.54
CA LEU A 142 -6.49 -7.11 2.10
C LEU A 142 -6.14 -8.24 1.14
N TYR A 143 -6.39 -8.04 -0.15
CA TYR A 143 -5.96 -8.98 -1.18
C TYR A 143 -4.44 -9.15 -1.19
N PHE A 144 -3.68 -8.05 -1.17
CA PHE A 144 -2.21 -8.11 -1.11
C PHE A 144 -1.69 -8.75 0.18
N ALA A 145 -2.29 -8.44 1.33
CA ALA A 145 -1.99 -9.11 2.60
C ALA A 145 -2.17 -10.62 2.49
N THR A 146 -3.25 -11.07 1.87
CA THR A 146 -3.57 -12.50 1.71
C THR A 146 -2.57 -13.19 0.78
N VAL A 147 -2.22 -12.57 -0.34
CA VAL A 147 -1.24 -13.11 -1.30
C VAL A 147 0.15 -13.22 -0.66
N ILE A 148 0.59 -12.22 0.10
CA ILE A 148 1.88 -12.28 0.80
C ILE A 148 1.85 -13.31 1.93
N SER A 149 0.76 -13.37 2.70
CA SER A 149 0.58 -14.38 3.77
C SER A 149 0.71 -15.80 3.25
N THR A 150 0.01 -16.10 2.16
CA THR A 150 0.03 -17.42 1.52
C THR A 150 1.40 -17.75 0.97
N TYR A 151 2.12 -16.77 0.40
CA TYR A 151 3.50 -16.95 -0.06
C TYR A 151 4.47 -17.27 1.08
N VAL A 152 4.42 -16.50 2.17
CA VAL A 152 5.27 -16.71 3.35
C VAL A 152 5.00 -18.08 3.98
N ARG A 153 3.74 -18.46 4.12
CA ARG A 153 3.36 -19.78 4.65
C ARG A 153 3.90 -20.91 3.76
N LYS A 154 3.68 -20.83 2.45
CA LYS A 154 4.19 -21.83 1.49
C LYS A 154 5.71 -21.97 1.58
N ARG A 155 6.44 -20.86 1.68
CA ARG A 155 7.91 -20.88 1.82
C ARG A 155 8.38 -21.49 3.14
N LYS A 156 7.66 -21.25 4.23
CA LYS A 156 7.95 -21.87 5.53
C LYS A 156 7.75 -23.38 5.47
N ASP A 157 6.65 -23.84 4.86
CA ASP A 157 6.35 -25.26 4.72
C ASP A 157 7.38 -25.97 3.81
N GLU A 158 7.79 -25.34 2.71
CA GLU A 158 8.88 -25.83 1.84
C GLU A 158 10.22 -25.94 2.58
N TYR A 159 10.50 -25.05 3.52
CA TYR A 159 11.74 -25.08 4.30
C TYR A 159 11.72 -26.19 5.36
N ILE A 160 10.60 -26.37 6.06
CA ILE A 160 10.44 -27.41 7.09
C ILE A 160 10.45 -28.81 6.46
N ASN A 161 9.79 -28.97 5.32
CA ASN A 161 9.67 -30.25 4.63
C ASN A 161 10.83 -30.54 3.66
N ARG A 162 11.90 -29.73 3.68
CA ARG A 162 13.10 -30.04 2.90
C ARG A 162 13.73 -31.33 3.45
N PRO A 163 13.96 -32.35 2.62
CA PRO A 163 14.68 -33.53 3.07
C PRO A 163 16.07 -33.13 3.54
N ILE A 164 16.49 -33.68 4.69
CA ILE A 164 17.79 -33.41 5.34
C ILE A 164 18.98 -33.94 4.50
N TYR A 165 18.72 -34.67 3.42
CA TYR A 165 19.75 -35.25 2.53
C TYR A 165 20.37 -34.27 1.53
N ALA A 166 20.71 -33.07 1.97
CA ALA A 166 21.56 -32.16 1.22
C ALA A 166 22.51 -31.44 2.18
N PHE A 167 23.30 -32.22 2.93
CA PHE A 167 24.75 -32.10 3.12
C PHE A 167 25.23 -33.24 4.02
#